data_AF-A0A8J5LAL8-F1
#
_entry.id   AF-A0A8J5LAL8-F1
#
_cell.length_a   1.000
_cell.length_b   1.000
_cell.length_c   1.000
_cell.angle_alpha   90.00
_cell.angle_beta   90.00
_cell.angle_gamma   90.00
#
_symmetry.space_group_name_H-M   'P 1'
#
loop_
_entity.id
_entity.type
_entity.pdbx_description
1 polymer ?
#
loop_
_entity_poly.entity_id
_entity_poly.type
_entity_poly.pdbx_seq_one_letter_code
_entity_poly.pdbx_strand_id
1 'polypeptide(L)'
;MEGGGGWGAKDEDEDEEHHRNPFLSNSVNKPSASKHQFRSEVSKALWVEEMGMGEIVEKKGSLWSTTGVAKTNKLYCHIEEILFLAEKGALILTSPNDKKLSVGDIYEKVIGAKFGCSWESFQAYKHLKSLGYIIQRCDTSWTSKNDQIFCSSNSSTCKNKGTYDGLDSISDLLEGMRINNLKPLYNVYLPNSKFRKSSPGDPDFLLCVLRDNPPSISELENLEEECDGLRLKYCYVDNGRASFFSMEKGSIPTLP
;
A
#
# COMPACT_ATOMS: atom_id res chain seq x y z
N MET A 1 -28.93 31.19 -56.42
CA MET A 1 -28.49 32.14 -55.37
C MET A 1 -29.24 31.75 -54.11
N GLU A 2 -28.70 30.78 -53.38
CA GLU A 2 -27.81 30.99 -52.20
C GLU A 2 -28.64 31.38 -50.97
N GLY A 3 -28.57 30.77 -49.79
CA GLY A 3 -27.81 29.66 -49.18
C GLY A 3 -28.61 29.23 -47.93
N GLY A 4 -28.42 28.09 -47.27
CA GLY A 4 -27.20 27.31 -47.08
C GLY A 4 -26.51 27.70 -45.77
N GLY A 5 -26.89 27.08 -44.65
CA GLY A 5 -26.21 27.19 -43.34
C GLY A 5 -27.19 26.87 -42.21
N GLY A 6 -27.09 25.78 -41.45
CA GLY A 6 -25.91 25.04 -41.02
C GLY A 6 -25.97 25.00 -39.50
N TRP A 7 -26.67 24.01 -38.95
CA TRP A 7 -26.69 23.78 -37.50
C TRP A 7 -25.33 23.22 -37.09
N GLY A 8 -24.57 24.00 -36.32
CA GLY A 8 -23.29 23.58 -35.77
C GLY A 8 -23.51 22.52 -34.69
N ALA A 9 -23.15 21.28 -35.01
CA ALA A 9 -22.80 20.28 -34.02
C ALA A 9 -21.53 20.77 -33.30
N LYS A 10 -21.58 20.81 -31.97
CA LYS A 10 -20.37 20.91 -31.15
C LYS A 10 -19.86 19.48 -30.99
N ASP A 11 -18.72 19.21 -31.62
CA ASP A 11 -17.86 18.11 -31.27
C ASP A 11 -17.38 18.34 -29.84
N GLU A 12 -17.89 17.55 -28.89
CA GLU A 12 -17.25 17.35 -27.60
C GLU A 12 -16.34 16.13 -27.78
N ASP A 13 -15.08 16.41 -28.11
CA ASP A 13 -14.01 15.41 -28.14
C ASP A 13 -13.89 14.79 -26.73
N GLU A 14 -14.30 13.53 -26.64
CA GLU A 14 -14.04 12.65 -25.50
C GLU A 14 -12.53 12.39 -25.43
N ASP A 15 -11.86 13.05 -24.48
CA ASP A 15 -10.49 12.72 -24.08
C ASP A 15 -10.47 11.33 -23.38
N GLU A 16 -10.58 10.25 -24.16
CA GLU A 16 -10.26 8.89 -23.71
C GLU A 16 -8.73 8.76 -23.51
N GLU A 17 -8.25 9.16 -22.33
CA GLU A 17 -6.88 8.84 -21.90
C GLU A 17 -6.77 7.32 -21.67
N HIS A 18 -6.29 6.61 -22.68
CA HIS A 18 -6.03 5.17 -22.64
C HIS A 18 -5.13 4.77 -21.45
N HIS A 19 -5.73 4.10 -20.47
CA HIS A 19 -5.04 3.39 -19.40
C HIS A 19 -4.22 2.22 -19.97
N ARG A 20 -2.94 2.45 -20.30
CA ARG A 20 -2.03 1.35 -20.66
C ARG A 20 -1.60 0.59 -19.42
N ASN A 21 -2.04 -0.66 -19.33
CA ASN A 21 -1.58 -1.65 -18.36
C ASN A 21 -0.05 -1.87 -18.49
N PRO A 22 0.75 -1.65 -17.42
CA PRO A 22 2.20 -1.81 -17.48
C PRO A 22 2.66 -3.28 -17.57
N PHE A 23 1.74 -4.24 -17.45
CA PHE A 23 2.04 -5.67 -17.49
C PHE A 23 1.89 -6.33 -18.87
N LEU A 24 1.44 -5.60 -19.92
CA LEU A 24 1.09 -6.20 -21.22
C LEU A 24 1.80 -5.61 -22.45
N SER A 25 2.74 -4.68 -22.33
CA SER A 25 3.38 -4.09 -23.53
C SER A 25 4.68 -4.81 -23.92
N ASN A 26 4.56 -5.84 -24.75
CA ASN A 26 5.62 -6.18 -25.71
C ASN A 26 5.63 -5.11 -26.81
N SER A 27 6.42 -4.05 -26.62
CA SER A 27 6.88 -3.22 -27.73
C SER A 27 8.14 -2.46 -27.33
N VAL A 28 9.23 -2.79 -28.02
CA VAL A 28 10.50 -2.08 -28.00
C VAL A 28 10.26 -0.64 -28.41
N ASN A 29 10.45 0.33 -27.50
CA ASN A 29 11.08 1.63 -27.81
C ASN A 29 11.32 2.54 -26.58
N LYS A 30 12.60 2.89 -26.43
CA LYS A 30 13.26 4.04 -25.78
C LYS A 30 13.01 4.34 -24.28
N PRO A 31 14.09 4.33 -23.45
CA PRO A 31 14.00 4.81 -22.08
C PRO A 31 13.98 6.35 -22.06
N SER A 32 12.83 6.95 -21.73
CA SER A 32 12.82 8.31 -21.19
C SER A 32 13.32 8.23 -19.75
N ALA A 33 14.65 8.28 -19.58
CA ALA A 33 15.28 8.40 -18.27
C ALA A 33 14.98 9.80 -17.69
N SER A 34 13.79 9.95 -17.12
CA SER A 34 13.55 10.95 -16.08
C SER A 34 14.41 10.56 -14.88
N LYS A 35 15.68 10.97 -14.90
CA LYS A 35 16.57 10.91 -13.75
C LYS A 35 15.96 11.81 -12.67
N HIS A 36 15.19 11.22 -11.76
CA HIS A 36 14.79 11.85 -10.51
C HIS A 36 16.05 12.03 -9.64
N GLN A 37 16.88 13.01 -9.98
CA GLN A 37 17.86 13.57 -9.07
C GLN A 37 17.07 14.30 -7.98
N PHE A 38 16.98 13.70 -6.79
CA PHE A 38 16.55 14.40 -5.59
C PHE A 38 17.49 15.59 -5.38
N ARG A 39 17.07 16.79 -5.82
CA ARG A 39 17.74 18.04 -5.46
C ARG A 39 17.50 18.27 -3.97
N SER A 40 18.54 18.07 -3.16
CA SER A 40 18.86 18.53 -1.78
C SER A 40 17.78 18.74 -0.71
N GLU A 41 16.49 18.51 -0.95
CA GLU A 41 15.45 18.75 0.02
C GLU A 41 15.13 17.48 0.79
N VAL A 42 15.75 17.33 1.96
CA VAL A 42 15.57 16.19 2.84
C VAL A 42 14.49 16.52 3.86
N SER A 43 13.47 15.68 3.95
CA SER A 43 12.43 15.80 4.97
C SER A 43 12.92 15.28 6.32
N LYS A 44 12.27 15.69 7.41
CA LYS A 44 12.59 15.21 8.75
C LYS A 44 11.35 14.63 9.41
N ALA A 45 11.54 13.51 10.11
CA ALA A 45 10.50 12.87 10.90
C ALA A 45 11.01 12.58 12.31
N LEU A 46 10.13 12.75 13.31
CA LEU A 46 10.35 12.37 14.70
C LEU A 46 9.74 10.98 14.94
N TRP A 47 10.54 10.02 15.36
CA TRP A 47 10.09 8.67 15.65
C TRP A 47 9.24 8.63 16.93
N VAL A 48 8.05 8.03 16.83
CA VAL A 48 7.12 7.80 17.93
C VAL A 48 6.99 6.28 18.16
N GLU A 49 7.73 5.78 19.15
CA GLU A 49 7.85 4.34 19.43
C GLU A 49 6.49 3.69 19.73
N GLU A 50 5.63 4.36 20.50
CA GLU A 50 4.30 3.84 20.87
C GLU A 50 3.40 3.61 19.66
N MET A 51 3.53 4.42 18.60
CA MET A 51 2.73 4.29 17.38
C MET A 51 3.42 3.46 16.29
N GLY A 52 4.72 3.19 16.41
CA GLY A 52 5.50 2.60 15.32
C GLY A 52 5.57 3.48 14.07
N MET A 53 5.45 4.80 14.25
CA MET A 53 5.34 5.77 13.16
C MET A 53 6.30 6.94 13.35
N GLY A 54 6.62 7.61 12.25
CA GLY A 54 7.37 8.86 12.26
C GLY A 54 6.43 10.04 12.04
N GLU A 55 6.38 10.98 12.98
CA GLU A 55 5.71 12.27 12.82
C GLU A 55 6.54 13.15 11.89
N ILE A 56 5.98 13.61 10.77
CA ILE A 56 6.67 14.49 9.83
C ILE A 56 6.74 15.90 10.43
N VAL A 57 7.94 16.33 10.80
CA VAL A 57 8.22 17.66 11.37
C VAL A 57 8.67 18.66 10.31
N GLU A 58 9.33 18.19 9.25
CA GLU A 58 9.73 19.03 8.12
C GLU A 58 9.38 18.31 6.81
N LYS A 59 8.49 18.93 6.03
CA LYS A 59 7.97 18.38 4.77
C LYS A 59 8.70 19.01 3.58
N LYS A 60 9.36 18.20 2.76
CA LYS A 60 10.05 18.62 1.53
C LYS A 60 9.68 17.76 0.32
N GLY A 61 9.64 18.34 -0.88
CA GLY A 61 9.22 17.64 -2.10
C GLY A 61 7.71 17.35 -2.20
N SER A 62 7.32 16.63 -3.26
CA SER A 62 5.92 16.42 -3.67
C SER A 62 5.32 15.06 -3.29
N LEU A 63 6.12 14.12 -2.77
CA LEU A 63 5.71 12.74 -2.47
C LEU A 63 4.53 12.62 -1.48
N TRP A 64 4.35 13.62 -0.63
CA TRP A 64 3.36 13.63 0.45
C TRP A 64 1.89 13.68 0.01
N SER A 65 1.61 13.93 -1.27
CA SER A 65 0.26 13.76 -1.82
C SER A 65 -0.18 12.30 -1.81
N THR A 66 0.76 11.35 -1.85
CA THR A 66 0.49 9.90 -1.97
C THR A 66 1.14 9.04 -0.86
N THR A 67 1.84 9.68 0.08
CA THR A 67 2.58 9.04 1.17
C THR A 67 2.16 9.64 2.52
N GLY A 68 2.15 8.80 3.56
CA GLY A 68 1.81 9.17 4.92
C GLY A 68 0.32 9.34 5.20
N VAL A 69 -0.03 9.26 6.47
CA VAL A 69 -1.38 9.28 7.03
C VAL A 69 -1.60 10.55 7.83
N ALA A 70 -2.70 11.25 7.56
CA ALA A 70 -3.05 12.46 8.30
C ALA A 70 -3.90 12.09 9.53
N LYS A 71 -3.35 12.31 10.73
CA LYS A 71 -4.05 12.11 12.02
C LYS A 71 -3.93 13.37 12.86
N THR A 72 -5.06 13.86 13.37
CA THR A 72 -5.08 14.99 14.32
C THR A 72 -4.29 16.21 13.82
N ASN A 73 -4.50 16.58 12.54
CA ASN A 73 -3.80 17.68 11.86
C ASN A 73 -2.27 17.55 11.76
N LYS A 74 -1.73 16.35 12.01
CA LYS A 74 -0.33 15.99 11.82
C LYS A 74 -0.20 14.90 10.76
N LEU A 75 0.96 14.82 10.14
CA LEU A 75 1.27 13.81 9.14
C LEU A 75 2.22 12.78 9.75
N TYR A 76 1.85 11.51 9.62
CA TYR A 76 2.64 10.39 10.10
C TYR A 76 3.03 9.48 8.93
N CYS A 77 4.17 8.82 9.03
CA CYS A 77 4.57 7.77 8.11
C CYS A 77 4.74 6.44 8.83
N HIS A 78 4.33 5.37 8.16
CA HIS A 78 4.61 4.01 8.61
C HIS A 78 6.10 3.67 8.41
N ILE A 79 6.56 2.63 9.11
CA ILE A 79 7.97 2.23 9.09
C ILE A 79 8.50 1.89 7.69
N GLU A 80 7.71 1.25 6.82
CA GLU A 80 8.09 0.96 5.43
C GLU A 80 8.24 2.22 4.58
N GLU A 81 7.39 3.24 4.80
CA GLU A 81 7.47 4.51 4.10
C GLU A 81 8.72 5.27 4.54
N ILE A 82 9.01 5.24 5.85
CA ILE A 82 10.21 5.84 6.44
C ILE A 82 11.46 5.18 5.89
N LEU A 83 11.53 3.85 5.92
CA LEU A 83 12.70 3.12 5.42
C LEU A 83 12.91 3.37 3.92
N PHE A 84 11.84 3.33 3.12
CA PHE A 84 11.91 3.63 1.69
C PHE A 84 12.47 5.03 1.42
N LEU A 85 11.95 6.06 2.11
CA LEU A 85 12.42 7.44 1.94
C LEU A 85 13.84 7.63 2.48
N ALA A 86 14.21 6.98 3.57
CA ALA A 86 15.55 7.02 4.14
C ALA A 86 16.58 6.38 3.21
N GLU A 87 16.29 5.23 2.60
CA GLU A 87 17.14 4.60 1.58
C GLU A 87 17.37 5.49 0.36
N LYS A 88 16.36 6.31 -0.01
CA LYS A 88 16.47 7.29 -1.11
C LYS A 88 17.18 8.57 -0.69
N GLY A 89 17.56 8.72 0.57
CA GLY A 89 18.13 9.96 1.12
C GLY A 89 17.15 11.12 1.19
N ALA A 90 15.84 10.83 1.12
CA ALA A 90 14.77 11.83 1.10
C ALA A 90 14.18 12.13 2.50
N LEU A 91 14.52 11.33 3.51
CA LEU A 91 14.04 11.48 4.88
C LEU A 91 15.15 11.20 5.90
N ILE A 92 15.28 12.07 6.90
CA ILE A 92 16.06 11.83 8.12
C ILE A 92 15.08 11.56 9.26
N LEU A 93 15.22 10.40 9.91
CA LEU A 93 14.48 10.06 11.11
C LEU A 93 15.27 10.46 12.35
N THR A 94 14.65 11.14 13.30
CA THR A 94 15.23 11.49 14.60
C THR A 94 14.50 10.75 15.72
N SER A 95 15.22 10.40 16.79
CA SER A 95 14.62 9.89 18.01
C SER A 95 14.00 11.02 18.84
N PRO A 96 13.19 10.70 19.88
CA PRO A 96 12.68 11.70 20.83
C PRO A 96 13.76 12.56 21.50
N ASN A 97 15.00 12.07 21.57
CA ASN A 97 16.15 12.78 22.13
C ASN A 97 16.94 13.57 21.06
N ASP A 98 16.32 13.85 19.90
CA ASP A 98 16.91 14.55 18.75
C ASP A 98 18.15 13.86 18.14
N LYS A 99 18.36 12.58 18.44
CA LYS A 99 19.43 11.79 17.81
C LYS A 99 18.98 11.33 16.43
N LYS A 100 19.77 11.63 15.40
CA LYS A 100 19.56 11.08 14.05
C LYS A 100 19.75 9.57 14.06
N LEU A 101 18.77 8.85 13.51
CA LEU A 101 18.81 7.41 13.34
C LEU A 101 19.48 7.07 12.01
N SER A 102 20.37 6.10 12.03
CA SER A 102 20.99 5.57 10.82
C SER A 102 19.97 4.73 10.02
N VAL A 103 20.22 4.50 8.73
CA VAL A 103 19.37 3.57 7.95
C VAL A 103 19.41 2.16 8.57
N GLY A 104 20.55 1.76 9.14
CA GLY A 104 20.69 0.51 9.91
C GLY A 104 19.74 0.44 11.12
N ASP A 105 19.65 1.53 11.89
CA ASP A 105 18.75 1.61 13.04
C ASP A 105 17.28 1.48 12.61
N ILE A 106 16.93 1.99 11.42
CA ILE A 106 15.58 1.85 10.84
C ILE A 106 15.33 0.41 10.39
N TYR A 107 16.34 -0.26 9.80
CA TYR A 107 16.24 -1.69 9.47
C TYR A 107 15.98 -2.56 10.70
N GLU A 108 16.69 -2.33 11.80
CA GLU A 108 16.46 -3.06 13.05
C GLU A 108 15.00 -2.92 13.53
N LYS A 109 14.40 -1.75 13.36
CA LYS A 109 12.98 -1.51 13.67
C LYS A 109 12.02 -2.31 12.77
N VAL A 110 12.35 -2.50 11.49
CA VAL A 110 11.56 -3.34 10.56
C VAL A 110 11.72 -4.83 10.90
N ILE A 111 12.96 -5.29 11.11
CA ILE A 111 13.26 -6.70 11.42
C ILE A 111 12.57 -7.15 12.70
N GLY A 112 12.41 -6.25 13.68
CA GLY A 112 11.65 -6.54 14.89
C GLY A 112 10.18 -6.93 14.64
N ALA A 113 9.62 -6.67 13.45
CA ALA A 113 8.25 -6.97 13.04
C ALA A 113 7.14 -6.43 13.97
N LYS A 114 7.47 -5.46 14.84
CA LYS A 114 6.58 -4.95 15.89
C LYS A 114 5.53 -3.96 15.38
N PHE A 115 5.70 -3.43 14.17
CA PHE A 115 4.92 -2.30 13.65
C PHE A 115 4.10 -2.64 12.40
N GLY A 116 3.70 -3.92 12.29
CA GLY A 116 2.84 -4.41 11.20
C GLY A 116 3.51 -4.44 9.82
N CYS A 117 4.85 -4.38 9.76
CA CYS A 117 5.61 -4.53 8.52
C CYS A 117 6.64 -5.64 8.71
N SER A 118 6.55 -6.71 7.91
CA SER A 118 7.64 -7.68 7.79
C SER A 118 8.65 -7.22 6.74
N TRP A 119 9.76 -7.94 6.64
CA TRP A 119 10.75 -7.68 5.60
C TRP A 119 10.18 -7.87 4.19
N GLU A 120 9.39 -8.92 4.00
CA GLU A 120 8.74 -9.26 2.73
C GLU A 120 7.73 -8.17 2.35
N SER A 121 6.94 -7.68 3.31
CA SER A 121 6.02 -6.56 3.10
C SER A 121 6.78 -5.30 2.66
N PHE A 122 7.92 -5.00 3.29
CA PHE A 122 8.76 -3.87 2.89
C PHE A 122 9.32 -4.03 1.47
N GLN A 123 9.79 -5.21 1.09
CA GLN A 123 10.30 -5.48 -0.26
C GLN A 123 9.22 -5.31 -1.33
N ALA A 124 8.02 -5.84 -1.07
CA ALA A 124 6.87 -5.66 -1.95
C ALA A 124 6.50 -4.16 -2.08
N TYR A 125 6.42 -3.45 -0.95
CA TYR A 125 6.17 -2.01 -0.90
C TYR A 125 7.21 -1.23 -1.71
N LYS A 126 8.50 -1.48 -1.46
CA LYS A 126 9.63 -0.81 -2.12
C LYS A 126 9.60 -1.02 -3.62
N HIS A 127 9.28 -2.23 -4.08
CA HIS A 127 9.18 -2.54 -5.50
C HIS A 127 8.06 -1.72 -6.16
N LEU A 128 6.83 -1.81 -5.64
CA LEU A 128 5.69 -1.08 -6.18
C LEU A 128 5.88 0.44 -6.09
N LYS A 129 6.40 0.97 -4.98
CA LYS A 129 6.68 2.40 -4.86
C LYS A 129 7.73 2.89 -5.84
N SER A 130 8.74 2.08 -6.14
CA SER A 130 9.76 2.45 -7.13
C SER A 130 9.22 2.55 -8.55
N LEU A 131 8.10 1.86 -8.85
CA LEU A 131 7.38 1.95 -10.12
C LEU A 131 6.35 3.11 -10.16
N GLY A 132 6.18 3.83 -9.05
CA GLY A 132 5.27 4.98 -8.96
C GLY A 132 3.85 4.66 -8.51
N TYR A 133 3.56 3.40 -8.14
CA TYR A 133 2.26 3.05 -7.57
C TYR A 133 1.97 3.84 -6.29
N ILE A 134 0.69 4.04 -6.02
CA ILE A 134 0.21 4.60 -4.77
C ILE A 134 -0.22 3.43 -3.89
N ILE A 135 0.26 3.39 -2.65
CA ILE A 135 0.11 2.23 -1.77
C ILE A 135 -0.45 2.73 -0.45
N GLN A 136 -1.55 2.14 -0.01
CA GLN A 136 -2.17 2.37 1.28
C GLN A 136 -2.24 1.05 2.04
N ARG A 137 -1.95 1.03 3.34
CA ARG A 137 -2.22 -0.16 4.15
C ARG A 137 -3.73 -0.39 4.28
N CYS A 138 -4.17 -1.64 4.16
CA CYS A 138 -5.60 -1.98 4.32
C CYS A 138 -6.11 -1.65 5.73
N ASP A 139 -5.29 -1.84 6.76
CA ASP A 139 -5.64 -1.59 8.17
C ASP A 139 -5.67 -0.09 8.57
N THR A 140 -5.36 0.81 7.63
CA THR A 140 -5.15 2.23 7.94
C THR A 140 -5.90 3.15 6.99
N SER A 141 -6.84 3.92 7.52
CA SER A 141 -7.46 5.04 6.80
C SER A 141 -6.50 6.23 6.73
N TRP A 142 -6.34 6.84 5.55
CA TRP A 142 -5.49 8.03 5.38
C TRP A 142 -5.94 9.28 6.15
N THR A 143 -7.23 9.36 6.50
CA THR A 143 -7.82 10.48 7.23
C THR A 143 -8.75 9.96 8.32
N SER A 144 -8.85 10.66 9.45
CA SER A 144 -9.70 10.28 10.59
C SER A 144 -11.22 10.43 10.36
N LYS A 145 -11.72 10.29 9.12
CA LYS A 145 -13.16 10.21 8.84
C LYS A 145 -13.50 8.79 8.38
N ASN A 146 -14.41 8.18 9.15
CA ASN A 146 -15.06 6.89 8.97
C ASN A 146 -15.47 6.63 7.51
N ASP A 147 -15.07 5.49 6.92
CA ASP A 147 -15.95 4.36 6.62
C ASP A 147 -15.20 3.23 5.88
N GLN A 148 -15.57 2.00 6.23
CA GLN A 148 -15.29 0.70 5.59
C GLN A 148 -13.82 0.37 5.28
N ILE A 149 -13.15 -0.25 6.26
CA ILE A 149 -11.95 -1.05 6.02
C ILE A 149 -12.40 -2.52 5.92
N PHE A 150 -12.06 -3.17 4.80
CA PHE A 150 -12.31 -4.58 4.48
C PHE A 150 -11.61 -5.60 5.40
N CYS A 151 -11.11 -5.16 6.56
CA CYS A 151 -10.60 -6.03 7.59
C CYS A 151 -11.32 -5.74 8.91
N SER A 152 -12.50 -6.34 9.06
CA SER A 152 -13.12 -6.62 10.34
C SER A 152 -14.01 -7.85 10.21
N SER A 153 -13.36 -9.01 10.11
CA SER A 153 -13.93 -10.22 10.71
C SER A 153 -13.20 -10.43 12.03
N ASN A 154 -13.81 -9.85 13.08
CA ASN A 154 -13.57 -10.03 14.51
C ASN A 154 -12.31 -9.42 15.15
N SER A 155 -12.28 -8.09 15.31
CA SER A 155 -11.92 -7.51 16.61
C SER A 155 -12.38 -6.06 16.71
N SER A 156 -13.56 -5.86 17.26
CA SER A 156 -13.94 -4.56 17.83
C SER A 156 -14.91 -4.77 18.98
N THR A 157 -14.37 -4.76 20.20
CA THR A 157 -14.95 -3.97 21.30
C THR A 157 -13.83 -3.60 22.27
N CYS A 158 -13.23 -2.42 22.09
CA CYS A 158 -12.49 -1.77 23.16
C CYS A 158 -13.49 -1.19 24.17
N LYS A 159 -13.76 -1.91 25.26
CA LYS A 159 -14.36 -1.35 26.47
C LYS A 159 -13.28 -1.22 27.54
N ASN A 160 -12.91 0.01 27.85
CA ASN A 160 -12.17 0.35 29.06
C ASN A 160 -13.06 0.15 30.30
N LYS A 161 -12.72 -0.80 31.17
CA LYS A 161 -12.50 -0.64 32.62
C LYS A 161 -12.44 -2.01 33.30
N GLY A 162 -11.48 -2.12 34.23
CA GLY A 162 -10.97 -3.38 34.76
C GLY A 162 -11.98 -4.24 35.49
N THR A 163 -11.66 -5.52 35.55
CA THR A 163 -11.64 -6.40 36.74
C THR A 163 -10.90 -7.66 36.28
N TYR A 164 -9.98 -8.19 37.09
CA TYR A 164 -9.35 -9.49 36.85
C TYR A 164 -10.44 -10.57 36.85
N ASP A 165 -10.67 -11.21 35.71
CA ASP A 165 -11.15 -12.60 35.68
C ASP A 165 -10.66 -13.28 34.40
N GLY A 166 -10.24 -14.53 34.55
CA GLY A 166 -9.52 -15.29 33.56
C GLY A 166 -10.37 -15.67 32.34
N LEU A 167 -9.63 -16.04 31.29
CA LEU A 167 -10.07 -16.53 29.99
C LEU A 167 -10.24 -15.46 28.89
N ASP A 168 -9.24 -14.60 28.72
CA ASP A 168 -8.91 -14.07 27.38
C ASP A 168 -8.74 -15.27 26.44
N SER A 169 -9.53 -15.27 25.38
CA SER A 169 -10.02 -16.46 24.71
C SER A 169 -8.87 -17.22 24.03
N ILE A 170 -8.92 -18.55 24.04
CA ILE A 170 -8.06 -19.42 23.20
C ILE A 170 -8.04 -18.94 21.73
N SER A 171 -9.09 -18.24 21.29
CA SER A 171 -9.18 -17.56 20.00
C SER A 171 -8.06 -16.53 19.77
N ASP A 172 -7.75 -15.67 20.73
CA ASP A 172 -6.68 -14.66 20.61
C ASP A 172 -5.29 -15.32 20.59
N LEU A 173 -5.13 -16.39 21.37
CA LEU A 173 -3.92 -17.21 21.37
C LEU A 173 -3.75 -17.97 20.03
N LEU A 174 -4.85 -18.51 19.50
CA LEU A 174 -4.88 -19.27 18.26
C LEU A 174 -4.74 -18.36 17.02
N GLU A 175 -5.25 -17.14 17.09
CA GLU A 175 -5.05 -16.11 16.08
C GLU A 175 -3.59 -15.65 16.01
N GLY A 176 -2.88 -15.66 17.14
CA GLY A 176 -1.42 -15.57 17.20
C GLY A 176 -0.68 -16.83 16.71
N MET A 177 -1.33 -17.99 16.70
CA MET A 177 -0.77 -19.27 16.19
C MET A 177 -1.15 -19.60 14.74
N ARG A 178 -2.06 -18.87 14.09
CA ARG A 178 -2.37 -19.07 12.67
C ARG A 178 -1.21 -18.57 11.82
N ILE A 179 -0.36 -19.52 11.40
CA ILE A 179 0.85 -19.28 10.60
C ILE A 179 0.50 -18.69 9.21
N ASN A 180 -0.75 -18.81 8.73
CA ASN A 180 -1.16 -18.50 7.36
C ASN A 180 -2.47 -17.71 7.25
N ASN A 181 -2.68 -16.64 8.03
CA ASN A 181 -3.83 -15.74 7.77
C ASN A 181 -3.55 -14.89 6.52
N LEU A 182 -3.76 -15.47 5.34
CA LEU A 182 -3.68 -14.78 4.06
C LEU A 182 -4.72 -13.66 4.03
N LYS A 183 -4.27 -12.42 4.07
CA LYS A 183 -5.14 -11.24 3.99
C LYS A 183 -4.50 -10.14 3.14
N PRO A 184 -5.31 -9.28 2.51
CA PRO A 184 -4.82 -8.07 1.86
C PRO A 184 -4.07 -7.19 2.86
N LEU A 185 -2.85 -6.82 2.51
CA LEU A 185 -2.03 -5.89 3.28
C LEU A 185 -2.08 -4.48 2.71
N TYR A 186 -2.16 -4.35 1.39
CA TYR A 186 -2.15 -3.07 0.72
C TYR A 186 -3.26 -2.91 -0.31
N ASN A 187 -3.92 -1.74 -0.28
CA ASN A 187 -4.66 -1.20 -1.40
C ASN A 187 -3.67 -0.53 -2.35
N VAL A 188 -3.64 -0.95 -3.61
CA VAL A 188 -2.69 -0.42 -4.61
C VAL A 188 -3.44 0.29 -5.71
N TYR A 189 -3.01 1.53 -5.98
CA TYR A 189 -3.55 2.38 -7.02
C TYR A 189 -2.47 2.73 -8.04
N LEU A 190 -2.86 2.91 -9.30
CA LEU A 190 -2.00 3.35 -10.37
C LEU A 190 -1.37 4.73 -10.10
N PRO A 191 -0.21 5.03 -10.71
CA PRO A 191 0.38 6.36 -10.63
C PRO A 191 -0.60 7.44 -11.12
N ASN A 192 -1.00 8.35 -10.24
CA ASN A 192 -1.96 9.41 -10.57
C ASN A 192 -1.54 10.74 -9.92
N SER A 193 -1.30 11.78 -10.75
CA SER A 193 -0.88 13.10 -10.27
C SER A 193 -1.98 13.87 -9.53
N LYS A 194 -3.25 13.56 -9.82
CA LYS A 194 -4.45 14.17 -9.24
C LYS A 194 -5.00 13.38 -8.04
N PHE A 195 -4.26 12.36 -7.58
CA PHE A 195 -4.69 11.51 -6.48
C PHE A 195 -5.00 12.29 -5.21
N ARG A 196 -6.11 11.92 -4.53
CA ARG A 196 -6.53 12.56 -3.27
C ARG A 196 -6.70 11.51 -2.18
N LYS A 197 -5.84 11.55 -1.16
CA LYS A 197 -5.94 10.66 0.03
C LYS A 197 -7.29 10.72 0.75
N SER A 198 -8.02 11.83 0.63
CA SER A 198 -9.35 12.00 1.23
C SER A 198 -10.48 11.36 0.41
N SER A 199 -10.21 10.99 -0.84
CA SER A 199 -11.17 10.36 -1.76
C SER A 199 -10.36 9.56 -2.78
N PRO A 200 -9.79 8.43 -2.36
CA PRO A 200 -8.84 7.67 -3.18
C PRO A 200 -9.49 6.88 -4.31
N GLY A 201 -10.81 6.68 -4.26
CA GLY A 201 -11.53 5.77 -5.14
C GLY A 201 -11.24 4.30 -4.81
N ASP A 202 -11.65 3.41 -5.70
CA ASP A 202 -11.40 1.98 -5.57
C ASP A 202 -9.94 1.66 -5.93
N PRO A 203 -9.29 0.72 -5.23
CA PRO A 203 -7.96 0.27 -5.60
C PRO A 203 -7.98 -0.52 -6.91
N ASP A 204 -6.94 -0.35 -7.72
CA ASP A 204 -6.74 -1.15 -8.94
C ASP A 204 -6.51 -2.63 -8.62
N PHE A 205 -5.87 -2.91 -7.47
CA PHE A 205 -5.79 -4.24 -6.91
C PHE A 205 -5.46 -4.22 -5.40
N LEU A 206 -5.86 -5.29 -4.73
CA LEU A 206 -5.48 -5.62 -3.37
C LEU A 206 -4.22 -6.50 -3.39
N LEU A 207 -3.22 -6.16 -2.58
CA LEU A 207 -1.98 -6.94 -2.49
C LEU A 207 -1.93 -7.79 -1.23
N CYS A 208 -1.82 -9.09 -1.42
CA CYS A 208 -1.51 -10.07 -0.39
C CYS A 208 -0.03 -10.43 -0.45
N VAL A 209 0.71 -10.30 0.65
CA VAL A 209 2.11 -10.73 0.71
C VAL A 209 2.16 -12.11 1.33
N LEU A 210 2.63 -13.08 0.55
CA LEU A 210 2.77 -14.47 0.94
C LEU A 210 3.97 -14.65 1.84
N ARG A 211 3.82 -15.57 2.80
CA ARG A 211 4.90 -16.02 3.67
C ARG A 211 5.44 -17.37 3.18
N ASP A 212 6.30 -18.00 3.98
CA ASP A 212 7.08 -19.19 3.61
C ASP A 212 6.23 -20.39 3.14
N ASN A 213 4.95 -20.45 3.53
CA ASN A 213 4.03 -21.48 3.06
C ASN A 213 3.15 -20.97 1.92
N PRO A 214 3.04 -21.72 0.81
CA PRO A 214 2.06 -21.39 -0.22
C PRO A 214 0.65 -21.49 0.38
N PRO A 215 -0.24 -20.54 0.07
CA PRO A 215 -1.62 -20.62 0.50
C PRO A 215 -2.32 -21.82 -0.14
N SER A 216 -3.28 -22.41 0.58
CA SER A 216 -4.14 -23.44 0.03
C SER A 216 -5.13 -22.85 -0.98
N ILE A 217 -5.62 -23.68 -1.90
CA ILE A 217 -6.61 -23.26 -2.90
C ILE A 217 -7.87 -22.73 -2.23
N SER A 218 -8.37 -23.41 -1.19
CA SER A 218 -9.57 -22.98 -0.47
C SER A 218 -9.38 -21.63 0.24
N GLU A 219 -8.19 -21.34 0.77
CA GLU A 219 -7.89 -20.01 1.34
C GLU A 219 -7.91 -18.92 0.27
N LEU A 220 -7.43 -19.21 -0.94
CA LEU A 220 -7.46 -18.26 -2.06
C LEU A 220 -8.89 -17.99 -2.52
N GLU A 221 -9.69 -19.04 -2.72
CA GLU A 221 -11.10 -18.94 -3.16
C GLU A 221 -11.94 -18.17 -2.13
N ASN A 222 -11.83 -18.52 -0.85
CA ASN A 222 -12.55 -17.81 0.22
C ASN A 222 -12.18 -16.32 0.26
N LEU A 223 -10.90 -15.99 0.03
CA LEU A 223 -10.45 -14.60 0.05
C LEU A 223 -10.92 -13.81 -1.17
N GLU A 224 -10.97 -14.44 -2.35
CA GLU A 224 -11.56 -13.85 -3.56
C GLU A 224 -13.05 -13.55 -3.37
N GLU A 225 -13.79 -14.47 -2.74
CA GLU A 225 -15.20 -14.26 -2.37
C GLU A 225 -15.37 -13.14 -1.34
N GLU A 226 -14.47 -13.05 -0.35
CA GLU A 226 -14.50 -11.99 0.65
C GLU A 226 -14.26 -10.62 0.02
N CYS A 227 -13.36 -10.49 -0.96
CA CYS A 227 -12.95 -9.19 -1.52
C CYS A 227 -13.94 -8.54 -2.52
N ASP A 228 -15.19 -9.05 -2.61
CA ASP A 228 -16.32 -8.46 -3.37
C ASP A 228 -15.97 -8.00 -4.80
N GLY A 229 -15.18 -8.82 -5.52
CA GLY A 229 -14.81 -8.57 -6.91
C GLY A 229 -13.62 -7.63 -7.14
N LEU A 230 -12.99 -7.09 -6.08
CA LEU A 230 -11.72 -6.38 -6.21
C LEU A 230 -10.60 -7.34 -6.65
N ARG A 231 -9.77 -6.89 -7.59
CA ARG A 231 -8.69 -7.72 -8.13
C ARG A 231 -7.65 -8.02 -7.06
N LEU A 232 -7.40 -9.30 -6.77
CA LEU A 232 -6.32 -9.72 -5.89
C LEU A 232 -5.01 -9.94 -6.66
N LYS A 233 -3.90 -9.56 -6.03
CA LYS A 233 -2.55 -9.94 -6.43
C LYS A 233 -1.79 -10.49 -5.24
N TYR A 234 -1.01 -11.53 -5.50
CA TYR A 234 -0.15 -12.15 -4.53
C TYR A 234 1.29 -11.75 -4.81
N CYS A 235 2.02 -11.44 -3.74
CA CYS A 235 3.45 -11.16 -3.80
C CYS A 235 4.21 -12.21 -3.01
N TYR A 236 5.16 -12.87 -3.66
CA TYR A 236 6.14 -13.72 -2.99
C TYR A 236 7.51 -13.05 -3.08
N VAL A 237 8.22 -12.99 -1.94
CA VAL A 237 9.54 -12.38 -1.85
C VAL A 237 10.56 -13.46 -1.54
N ASP A 238 11.51 -13.67 -2.46
CA ASP A 238 12.64 -14.58 -2.26
C ASP A 238 13.94 -13.90 -2.68
N ASN A 239 14.99 -14.06 -1.87
CA ASN A 239 16.33 -13.53 -2.15
C ASN A 239 16.33 -12.05 -2.59
N GLY A 240 15.48 -11.22 -1.98
CA GLY A 240 15.36 -9.79 -2.29
C GLY A 240 14.62 -9.48 -3.61
N ARG A 241 13.98 -10.46 -4.24
CA ARG A 241 13.15 -10.30 -5.44
C ARG A 241 11.69 -10.49 -5.10
N ALA A 242 10.89 -9.45 -5.35
CA ALA A 242 9.44 -9.50 -5.25
C ALA A 242 8.84 -9.99 -6.58
N SER A 243 8.12 -11.10 -6.54
CA SER A 243 7.37 -11.66 -7.67
C SER A 243 5.88 -11.44 -7.44
N PHE A 244 5.17 -10.96 -8.46
CA PHE A 244 3.74 -10.65 -8.39
C PHE A 244 2.97 -11.56 -9.34
N PHE A 245 1.88 -12.15 -8.86
CA PHE A 245 1.02 -13.02 -9.66
C PHE A 245 -0.45 -12.84 -9.28
N SER A 246 -1.33 -13.22 -10.20
CA SER A 246 -2.77 -13.29 -10.00
C SER A 246 -3.23 -14.70 -10.32
N MET A 247 -4.24 -15.18 -9.61
CA MET A 247 -4.92 -16.42 -9.95
C MET A 247 -6.00 -16.09 -10.97
N GLU A 248 -6.11 -16.91 -12.01
CA GLU A 248 -7.17 -16.80 -13.00
C GLU A 248 -7.77 -18.19 -13.20
N LYS A 249 -9.10 -18.29 -13.06
CA LYS A 249 -9.81 -19.54 -13.23
C LYS A 249 -9.97 -19.82 -14.73
N GLY A 250 -9.02 -20.58 -15.30
CA GLY A 250 -9.11 -21.08 -16.66
C GLY A 250 -9.86 -22.43 -16.73
N SER A 251 -10.70 -22.62 -17.74
CA SER A 251 -11.18 -23.96 -18.12
C SER A 251 -10.26 -24.55 -19.19
N ILE A 252 -9.96 -25.84 -19.07
CA ILE A 252 -9.25 -26.56 -20.13
C ILE A 252 -10.30 -27.00 -21.15
N PRO A 253 -10.10 -26.75 -22.47
CA PRO A 253 -11.00 -27.26 -23.48
C PRO A 253 -11.02 -28.79 -23.44
N THR A 254 -12.22 -29.38 -23.37
CA THR A 254 -12.39 -30.81 -23.51
C THR A 254 -12.10 -31.22 -24.96
N LEU A 255 -11.17 -32.15 -25.15
CA LEU A 255 -10.91 -32.74 -26.47
C LEU A 255 -12.16 -33.51 -26.95
N PRO A 256 -12.44 -33.50 -28.27
CA PRO A 256 -13.58 -34.19 -28.86
C PRO A 256 -13.52 -35.71 -28.74
#